data_AF-A0A7S3D179-F1
#
_entry.id   AF-A0A7S3D179-F1
#
_cell.length_a   1.000
_cell.length_b   1.000
_cell.length_c   1.000
_cell.angle_alpha   90.00
_cell.angle_beta   90.00
_cell.angle_gamma   90.00
#
_symmetry.space_group_name_H-M   'P 1'
#
loop_
_entity.id
_entity.type
_entity.pdbx_description
1 polymer ?
#
loop_
_entity_poly.entity_id
_entity_poly.type
_entity_poly.pdbx_seq_one_letter_code
_entity_poly.pdbx_strand_id
1 'polypeptide(L)'
;MCVNQDEEHAKVLLRSLSNKTHYVVTAVCLLVPAEMINVEEAARSLSEEGFNFRSMKGVHAFHEKTDVTFGHLDDLTIEAYVATGEPMDKAGGYGIQGIAGSFVRRINGCYYNVVGFPLFRFCSELLKIEGSGRLTKAT
;
A
#
# COMPACT_ATOMS: atom_id res chain seq x y z
N MET A 1 -7.96 1.84 6.61
CA MET A 1 -7.94 2.16 8.05
C MET A 1 -7.97 3.66 8.20
N CYS A 2 -8.70 4.19 9.19
CA CYS A 2 -8.71 5.62 9.49
C CYS A 2 -7.39 6.03 10.17
N VAL A 3 -7.06 7.32 10.09
CA VAL A 3 -6.00 7.93 10.91
C VAL A 3 -6.45 7.93 12.38
N ASN A 4 -5.51 7.82 13.31
CA ASN A 4 -5.82 7.82 14.75
C ASN A 4 -6.48 9.14 15.16
N GLN A 5 -7.45 9.06 16.06
CA GLN A 5 -8.22 10.23 16.54
C GLN A 5 -7.59 10.82 17.81
N ASP A 6 -7.05 9.95 18.66
CA ASP A 6 -6.35 10.27 19.90
C ASP A 6 -5.37 9.14 20.27
N GLU A 7 -4.64 9.34 21.37
CA GLU A 7 -3.66 8.39 21.91
C GLU A 7 -4.28 7.05 22.35
N GLU A 8 -5.48 7.05 22.94
CA GLU A 8 -6.13 5.83 23.40
C GLU A 8 -6.58 4.97 22.21
N HIS A 9 -7.09 5.59 21.15
CA HIS A 9 -7.40 4.92 19.91
C HIS A 9 -6.13 4.27 19.30
N ALA A 10 -4.99 4.96 19.32
CA ALA A 10 -3.72 4.40 18.86
C ALA A 10 -3.30 3.17 19.68
N LYS A 11 -3.40 3.23 21.02
CA LYS A 11 -3.07 2.10 21.90
C LYS A 11 -3.97 0.89 21.63
N VAL A 12 -5.29 1.11 21.54
CA VAL A 12 -6.27 0.04 21.22
C VAL A 12 -5.93 -0.62 19.89
N LEU A 13 -5.60 0.19 18.88
CA LEU A 13 -5.25 -0.31 17.57
C LEU A 13 -3.96 -1.14 17.62
N LEU A 14 -2.89 -0.64 18.23
CA LEU A 14 -1.61 -1.37 18.37
C LEU A 14 -1.77 -2.69 19.13
N ARG A 15 -2.55 -2.70 20.23
CA ARG A 15 -2.90 -3.93 20.96
C ARG A 15 -3.65 -4.92 20.07
N SER A 16 -4.53 -4.43 19.20
CA SER A 16 -5.29 -5.28 18.28
C SER A 16 -4.39 -5.97 17.24
N LEU A 17 -3.26 -5.34 16.86
CA LEU A 17 -2.30 -5.83 15.86
C LEU A 17 -1.19 -6.69 16.47
N SER A 18 -0.87 -6.52 17.76
CA SER A 18 0.15 -7.29 18.48
C SER A 18 -0.01 -8.80 18.29
N ASN A 19 1.10 -9.48 17.92
CA ASN A 19 1.15 -10.92 17.59
C ASN A 19 0.24 -11.39 16.44
N LYS A 20 -0.32 -10.48 15.64
CA LYS A 20 -1.21 -10.83 14.52
C LYS A 20 -0.62 -10.45 13.19
N THR A 21 -1.24 -10.99 12.15
CA THR A 21 -1.05 -10.56 10.77
C THR A 21 -2.24 -9.71 10.35
N HIS A 22 -1.95 -8.56 9.75
CA HIS A 22 -2.93 -7.67 9.14
C HIS A 22 -2.51 -7.31 7.72
N TYR A 23 -3.38 -6.64 6.99
CA TYR A 23 -3.16 -6.30 5.59
C TYR A 23 -3.02 -4.79 5.41
N VAL A 24 -2.03 -4.39 4.62
CA VAL A 24 -1.91 -3.03 4.09
C VAL A 24 -2.30 -3.07 2.62
N VAL A 25 -3.25 -2.22 2.25
CA VAL A 25 -3.76 -2.10 0.88
C VAL A 25 -3.55 -0.68 0.40
N THR A 26 -2.83 -0.52 -0.71
CA THR A 26 -2.69 0.75 -1.40
C THR A 26 -3.37 0.67 -2.75
N ALA A 27 -4.30 1.58 -3.00
CA ALA A 27 -4.91 1.77 -4.31
C ALA A 27 -4.21 2.90 -5.06
N VAL A 28 -3.98 2.70 -6.36
CA VAL A 28 -3.38 3.68 -7.27
C VAL A 28 -4.33 3.87 -8.44
N CYS A 29 -4.53 5.14 -8.81
CA CYS A 29 -5.33 5.54 -9.96
C CYS A 29 -4.46 6.40 -10.89
N LEU A 30 -4.34 5.98 -12.14
CA LEU A 30 -3.63 6.67 -13.20
C LEU A 30 -4.64 7.35 -14.12
N LEU A 31 -4.47 8.66 -14.30
CA LEU A 31 -5.19 9.43 -15.30
C LEU A 31 -4.32 9.52 -16.55
N VAL A 32 -4.71 8.84 -17.62
CA VAL A 32 -3.94 8.70 -18.85
C VAL A 32 -4.67 9.42 -19.98
N PRO A 33 -4.03 10.32 -20.74
CA PRO A 33 -4.66 10.90 -21.93
C PRO A 33 -5.11 9.81 -22.90
N ALA A 34 -6.29 9.98 -23.50
CA ALA A 34 -6.87 8.96 -24.38
C ALA A 34 -5.98 8.61 -25.59
N GLU A 35 -5.03 9.49 -25.94
CA GLU A 35 -4.08 9.26 -27.03
C GLU A 35 -2.94 8.28 -26.69
N MET A 36 -2.73 7.94 -25.41
CA MET A 36 -1.63 7.06 -24.97
C MET A 36 -2.05 5.60 -24.71
N ILE A 37 -3.34 5.25 -24.83
CA ILE A 37 -3.81 3.89 -24.57
C ILE A 37 -3.73 3.05 -25.85
N ASN A 38 -2.83 2.06 -25.87
CA ASN A 38 -2.79 1.09 -26.95
C ASN A 38 -3.96 0.10 -26.82
N VAL A 39 -5.00 0.31 -27.63
CA VAL A 39 -6.33 -0.31 -27.48
C VAL A 39 -6.30 -1.84 -27.64
N GLU A 40 -5.33 -2.36 -28.39
CA GLU A 40 -5.22 -3.80 -28.70
C GLU A 40 -4.74 -4.65 -27.50
N GLU A 41 -3.94 -4.09 -26.59
CA GLU A 41 -3.33 -4.82 -25.47
C GLU A 41 -4.18 -4.72 -24.19
N ALA A 42 -4.87 -3.60 -24.00
CA ALA A 42 -5.87 -3.43 -22.95
C ALA A 42 -7.01 -4.46 -23.07
N ALA A 43 -7.37 -4.86 -24.29
CA ALA A 43 -8.40 -5.87 -24.55
C ALA A 43 -8.00 -7.29 -24.11
N ARG A 44 -6.71 -7.63 -24.12
CA ARG A 44 -6.21 -8.97 -23.70
C ARG A 44 -6.17 -9.13 -22.18
N SER A 45 -5.96 -8.06 -21.43
CA SER A 45 -5.93 -8.11 -19.97
C SER A 45 -7.32 -8.27 -19.33
N LEU A 46 -8.40 -8.16 -20.12
CA LEU A 46 -9.80 -8.30 -19.67
C LEU A 46 -10.26 -9.76 -19.50
N SER A 47 -9.44 -10.76 -19.86
CA SER A 47 -9.89 -12.16 -19.88
C SER A 47 -9.58 -12.97 -18.61
N GLU A 48 -8.74 -12.51 -17.67
CA GLU A 48 -8.30 -13.37 -16.57
C GLU A 48 -8.75 -12.98 -15.15
N GLU A 49 -9.06 -11.72 -14.84
CA GLU A 49 -9.61 -11.38 -13.50
C GLU A 49 -10.74 -10.36 -13.60
N GLY A 50 -11.95 -10.80 -13.27
CA GLY A 50 -13.16 -9.98 -13.29
C GLY A 50 -13.11 -8.86 -12.26
N PHE A 51 -12.84 -7.64 -12.71
CA PHE A 51 -13.29 -6.43 -12.03
C PHE A 51 -13.60 -5.32 -13.05
N ASN A 52 -14.90 -5.14 -13.34
CA ASN A 52 -15.40 -4.24 -14.36
C ASN A 52 -15.72 -2.87 -13.75
N PHE A 53 -14.74 -1.97 -13.64
CA PHE A 53 -15.03 -0.54 -13.60
C PHE A 53 -14.84 -0.02 -15.01
N ARG A 54 -15.97 0.33 -15.66
CA ARG A 54 -16.03 0.93 -17.00
C ARG A 54 -14.85 1.87 -17.19
N SER A 55 -13.98 1.53 -18.13
CA SER A 55 -12.96 2.41 -18.69
C SER A 55 -13.64 3.71 -19.15
N MET A 56 -13.72 4.70 -18.25
CA MET A 56 -13.75 6.08 -18.71
C MET A 56 -12.42 6.25 -19.42
N LYS A 57 -12.45 6.53 -20.73
CA LYS A 57 -11.26 6.78 -21.54
C LYS A 57 -10.29 7.64 -20.71
N GLY A 58 -9.19 7.03 -20.28
CA GLY A 58 -8.17 7.70 -19.50
C GLY A 58 -8.15 7.49 -17.98
N VAL A 59 -8.81 6.48 -17.43
CA VAL A 59 -8.63 6.06 -16.02
C VAL A 59 -8.18 4.60 -15.96
N HIS A 60 -7.00 4.35 -15.38
CA HIS A 60 -6.49 3.01 -15.07
C HIS A 60 -6.24 2.88 -13.58
N ALA A 61 -6.97 2.00 -12.89
CA ALA A 61 -6.89 1.86 -11.44
C ALA A 61 -6.55 0.42 -11.04
N PHE A 62 -5.72 0.29 -10.02
CA PHE A 62 -5.32 -1.00 -9.45
C PHE A 62 -5.05 -0.85 -7.95
N HIS A 63 -4.87 -1.96 -7.26
CA HIS A 63 -4.43 -1.97 -5.87
C HIS A 63 -3.40 -3.07 -5.65
N GLU A 64 -2.65 -2.95 -4.56
CA GLU A 64 -1.71 -3.95 -4.09
C GLU A 64 -2.00 -4.26 -2.63
N LYS A 65 -1.89 -5.54 -2.25
CA LYS A 65 -2.16 -6.01 -0.89
C LYS A 65 -0.89 -6.64 -0.34
N THR A 66 -0.55 -6.34 0.90
CA THR A 66 0.63 -6.92 1.57
C THR A 66 0.30 -7.30 2.99
N ASP A 67 0.68 -8.51 3.38
CA ASP A 67 0.50 -9.00 4.75
C ASP A 67 1.67 -8.50 5.60
N VAL A 68 1.37 -7.96 6.77
CA VAL A 68 2.34 -7.51 7.76
C VAL A 68 2.05 -8.25 9.06
N THR A 69 3.05 -8.96 9.58
CA THR A 69 2.96 -9.67 10.85
C THR A 69 3.75 -8.91 11.90
N PHE A 70 3.08 -8.51 12.98
CA PHE A 70 3.74 -7.94 14.15
C PHE A 70 4.29 -9.04 15.07
N GLY A 71 5.35 -8.70 15.78
CA GLY A 71 5.78 -9.42 16.98
C GLY A 71 4.85 -9.15 18.17
N HIS A 72 5.24 -9.65 19.33
CA HIS A 72 4.55 -9.31 20.58
C HIS A 72 4.93 -7.89 20.97
N LEU A 73 3.92 -7.04 21.14
CA LEU A 73 4.05 -5.72 21.74
C LEU A 73 3.47 -5.78 23.16
N ASP A 74 4.31 -5.54 24.15
CA ASP A 74 3.88 -5.32 25.53
C ASP A 74 3.33 -3.90 25.72
N ASP A 75 2.62 -3.67 26.81
CA ASP A 75 1.99 -2.37 27.08
C ASP A 75 3.01 -1.24 27.21
N LEU A 76 4.19 -1.51 27.77
CA LEU A 76 5.26 -0.52 27.91
C LEU A 76 5.79 -0.06 26.56
N THR A 77 5.96 -0.98 25.62
CA THR A 77 6.38 -0.69 24.23
C THR A 77 5.32 0.16 23.53
N ILE A 78 4.04 -0.19 23.69
CA ILE A 78 2.93 0.54 23.09
C ILE A 78 2.86 1.96 23.66
N GLU A 79 2.95 2.12 24.97
CA GLU A 79 2.96 3.42 25.64
C GLU A 79 4.15 4.29 25.19
N ALA A 80 5.35 3.72 25.18
CA ALA A 80 6.56 4.42 24.74
C ALA A 80 6.44 4.88 23.28
N TYR A 81 5.88 4.05 22.41
CA TYR A 81 5.70 4.40 21.01
C TYR A 81 4.62 5.46 20.82
N VAL A 82 3.49 5.39 21.53
CA VAL A 82 2.44 6.42 21.45
C VAL A 82 2.96 7.77 21.94
N ALA A 83 3.79 7.78 22.99
CA ALA A 83 4.43 8.99 23.50
C ALA A 83 5.38 9.69 22.50
N THR A 84 5.82 9.00 21.43
CA THR A 84 6.63 9.62 20.37
C THR A 84 5.81 10.53 19.45
N GLY A 85 4.48 10.43 19.48
CA GLY A 85 3.58 11.11 18.54
C GLY A 85 3.57 10.50 17.13
N GLU A 86 4.50 9.60 16.81
CA GLU A 86 4.58 8.90 15.52
C GLU A 86 3.25 8.26 15.04
N PRO A 87 2.42 7.62 15.90
CA PRO A 87 1.18 7.00 15.46
C PRO A 87 0.09 7.98 14.96
N MET A 88 0.16 9.28 15.27
CA MET A 88 -0.99 10.18 15.12
C MET A 88 -1.33 10.55 13.67
N ASP A 89 -0.35 10.57 12.78
CA ASP A 89 -0.50 10.90 11.35
C ASP A 89 -0.68 9.65 10.46
N LYS A 90 -0.70 8.46 11.05
CA LYS A 90 -0.59 7.22 10.28
C LYS A 90 -1.87 6.41 10.29
N ALA A 91 -2.34 6.05 9.10
CA ALA A 91 -3.41 5.08 8.96
C ALA A 91 -2.98 3.73 9.58
N GLY A 92 -3.78 3.21 10.51
CA GLY A 92 -3.38 2.01 11.26
C GLY A 92 -2.32 2.26 12.33
N GLY A 93 -2.04 3.52 12.68
CA GLY A 93 -1.26 3.89 13.84
C GLY A 93 0.20 3.45 13.85
N TYR A 94 0.78 3.09 12.72
CA TYR A 94 2.20 2.77 12.67
C TYR A 94 2.86 3.13 11.34
N GLY A 95 4.16 3.46 11.39
CA GLY A 95 4.98 3.72 10.21
C GLY A 95 6.12 2.71 10.13
N ILE A 96 6.15 1.93 9.05
CA ILE A 96 7.21 0.90 8.89
C ILE A 96 8.62 1.49 8.73
N GLN A 97 8.72 2.76 8.34
CA GLN A 97 9.99 3.48 8.20
C GLN A 97 10.47 4.13 9.50
N GLY A 98 9.62 4.21 10.52
CA GLY A 98 9.94 4.81 11.81
C GLY A 98 10.19 3.76 12.90
N ILE A 99 9.92 4.12 14.15
CA ILE A 99 10.18 3.26 15.32
C ILE A 99 9.38 1.96 15.22
N ALA A 100 8.16 2.03 14.69
CA ALA A 100 7.32 0.85 14.51
C ALA A 100 7.85 -0.16 13.49
N GLY A 101 8.88 0.17 12.71
CA GLY A 101 9.63 -0.83 11.94
C GLY A 101 10.17 -1.96 12.84
N SER A 102 10.49 -1.65 14.10
CA SER A 102 10.91 -2.66 15.10
C SER A 102 9.81 -3.64 15.51
N PHE A 103 8.54 -3.32 15.26
CA PHE A 103 7.40 -4.18 15.60
C PHE A 103 7.16 -5.28 14.56
N VAL A 104 7.65 -5.07 13.33
CA VAL A 104 7.37 -5.93 12.19
C VAL A 104 8.26 -7.16 12.23
N ARG A 105 7.64 -8.32 12.47
CA ARG A 105 8.32 -9.62 12.45
C ARG A 105 8.44 -10.17 11.03
N ARG A 106 7.43 -9.96 10.17
CA ARG A 106 7.40 -10.50 8.80
C ARG A 106 6.57 -9.62 7.88
N ILE A 107 6.98 -9.55 6.62
CA ILE A 107 6.19 -8.98 5.53
C ILE A 107 6.05 -10.06 4.46
N ASN A 108 4.84 -10.21 3.92
CA ASN A 108 4.55 -11.08 2.79
C ASN A 108 3.84 -10.29 1.70
N GLY A 109 4.59 -9.91 0.66
CA GLY A 109 4.14 -9.03 -0.40
C GLY A 109 5.13 -7.90 -0.66
N CYS A 110 4.63 -6.75 -1.10
CA CYS A 110 5.44 -5.61 -1.53
C CYS A 110 5.77 -4.68 -0.36
N TYR A 111 7.04 -4.57 0.04
CA TYR A 111 7.46 -3.60 1.07
C TYR A 111 7.07 -2.15 0.70
N TYR A 112 7.28 -1.75 -0.56
CA TYR A 112 6.93 -0.41 -1.02
C TYR A 112 5.43 -0.11 -0.92
N ASN A 113 4.57 -1.13 -1.09
CA ASN A 113 3.14 -1.01 -0.81
C ASN A 113 2.89 -0.66 0.66
N VAL A 114 3.59 -1.28 1.61
CA VAL A 114 3.48 -0.96 3.04
C VAL A 114 3.98 0.45 3.37
N VAL A 115 4.99 0.93 2.64
CA VAL A 115 5.45 2.33 2.73
C VAL A 115 4.40 3.31 2.20
N GLY A 116 3.53 2.87 1.27
CA GLY A 116 2.41 3.64 0.76
C GLY A 116 2.36 3.78 -0.76
N PHE A 117 3.26 3.13 -1.52
CA PHE A 117 3.21 3.12 -2.98
C PHE A 117 3.74 1.81 -3.58
N PRO A 118 2.91 1.02 -4.27
CA PRO A 118 3.29 -0.30 -4.78
C PRO A 118 4.16 -0.20 -6.04
N LEU A 119 5.42 0.20 -5.87
CA LEU A 119 6.33 0.57 -6.95
C LEU A 119 6.44 -0.48 -8.07
N PHE A 120 6.63 -1.75 -7.70
CA PHE A 120 6.73 -2.83 -8.70
C PHE A 120 5.45 -2.97 -9.51
N ARG A 121 4.29 -2.96 -8.83
CA ARG A 121 2.99 -3.05 -9.50
C ARG A 121 2.75 -1.83 -10.38
N PHE A 122 3.06 -0.63 -9.88
CA PHE A 122 2.96 0.60 -10.66
C PHE A 122 3.78 0.56 -11.95
N CYS A 123 5.06 0.21 -11.89
CA CYS A 123 5.89 0.11 -13.10
C CYS A 123 5.37 -0.97 -14.06
N SER A 124 4.88 -2.10 -13.54
CA SER A 124 4.28 -3.16 -14.35
C SER A 124 3.01 -2.69 -15.06
N GLU A 125 2.15 -1.93 -14.38
CA GLU A 125 0.94 -1.35 -14.98
C GLU A 125 1.28 -0.24 -15.97
N LEU A 126 2.28 0.59 -15.71
CA LEU A 126 2.74 1.63 -16.63
C LEU A 126 3.26 1.04 -17.94
N LEU A 127 4.05 -0.04 -17.88
CA LEU A 127 4.57 -0.73 -19.07
C LEU A 127 3.44 -1.28 -19.97
N LYS A 128 2.35 -1.78 -19.38
CA LYS A 128 1.16 -2.22 -20.14
C LYS A 128 0.46 -1.08 -20.87
N ILE A 129 0.59 0.16 -20.37
CA ILE A 129 -0.02 1.34 -20.96
C ILE A 129 0.88 1.95 -22.05
N GLU A 130 2.16 2.14 -21.77
CA GLU A 130 3.12 2.82 -22.67
C GLU A 130 3.59 1.91 -23.83
N GLY A 131 3.65 0.59 -23.63
CA GLY A 131 4.07 -0.38 -24.65
C GLY A 131 5.53 -0.26 -25.12
N SER A 132 6.35 0.63 -24.54
CA SER A 132 7.70 0.94 -25.04
C SER A 132 8.80 0.03 -24.46
N GLY A 133 8.57 -0.64 -23.33
CA GLY A 133 9.52 -1.57 -22.71
C GLY A 133 10.83 -0.95 -22.22
N ARG A 134 10.91 0.38 -22.11
CA ARG A 134 12.16 1.08 -21.78
C ARG A 134 12.36 1.20 -20.27
N LEU A 135 13.41 0.58 -19.74
CA LEU A 135 13.94 0.91 -18.42
C LEU A 135 14.89 2.11 -18.56
N THR A 136 14.53 3.23 -17.97
CA THR A 136 15.40 4.42 -17.93
C THR A 136 15.88 4.65 -16.50
N LYS A 137 17.15 5.03 -16.35
CA LYS A 137 17.71 5.46 -15.07
C LYS A 137 17.29 6.91 -14.87
N ALA A 138 16.62 7.21 -13.75
CA ALA A 138 16.50 8.60 -13.30
C ALA A 138 17.92 9.10 -13.00
N THR A 139 18.39 10.05 -13.80
CA THR A 139 19.70 10.70 -13.63
C THR A 139 19.48 12.07 -13.07
#